data_AF-A0A4R2H2K5-F1
#
_entry.id   AF-A0A4R2H2K5-F1
#
_cell.length_a   1.000
_cell.length_b   1.000
_cell.length_c   1.000
_cell.angle_alpha   90.00
_cell.angle_beta   90.00
_cell.angle_gamma   90.00
#
_symmetry.space_group_name_H-M   'P 1'
#
loop_
_entity.id
_entity.type
_entity.pdbx_description
1 polymer ?
#
loop_
_entity_poly.entity_id
_entity_poly.type
_entity_poly.pdbx_seq_one_letter_code
_entity_poly.pdbx_strand_id
1 'polypeptide(L)'
;MPEARIVWRDTKLNKRTVVMIEAAEKLYKSKFALLQGSYNKGGVAASAGTHDGGGAVDIDVASKSPAQRVAVVKAMRQVGFAAWLRTPAQGNWPYHVHAIAVGDKDLSRGAAHQVAEYRRKRNGLANRGKDDGPAGYYGMTWELYVKAHPPAQPVPDSTISLGAMAHARTHDAMTAAWGADRARVIAWAAHPKVGAITKAETVPPKGVPWHLHFQRVIRKVQLHFKLEVTGVFNNSVAAVMKRYGYTIVA
;
A
#
# COMPACT_ATOMS: atom_id res chain seq x y z
N MET A 1 13.28 -13.83 5.14
CA MET A 1 13.24 -12.60 5.98
C MET A 1 11.78 -12.31 6.27
N PRO A 2 11.40 -12.21 7.56
CA PRO A 2 10.05 -11.81 7.95
C PRO A 2 9.68 -10.46 7.35
N GLU A 3 8.40 -10.25 7.03
CA GLU A 3 7.91 -8.96 6.60
C GLU A 3 7.92 -7.94 7.75
N ALA A 4 8.13 -6.67 7.42
CA ALA A 4 8.11 -5.60 8.40
C ALA A 4 6.72 -5.52 9.07
N ARG A 5 6.69 -5.70 10.39
CA ARG A 5 5.49 -5.51 11.23
C ARG A 5 5.24 -4.03 11.42
N ILE A 6 3.99 -3.60 11.28
CA ILE A 6 3.55 -2.23 11.44
C ILE A 6 2.25 -2.19 12.24
N VAL A 7 2.01 -1.08 12.93
CA VAL A 7 0.69 -0.76 13.50
C VAL A 7 -0.06 0.08 12.47
N TRP A 8 -1.24 -0.38 12.06
CA TRP A 8 -2.09 0.28 11.08
C TRP A 8 -3.54 0.18 11.52
N ARG A 9 -4.21 1.34 11.67
CA ARG A 9 -5.58 1.46 12.23
C ARG A 9 -5.73 0.69 13.55
N ASP A 10 -4.80 0.95 14.47
CA ASP A 10 -4.75 0.37 15.82
C ASP A 10 -4.59 -1.16 15.89
N THR A 11 -4.22 -1.80 14.78
CA THR A 11 -3.95 -3.25 14.73
C THR A 11 -2.54 -3.54 14.22
N LYS A 12 -1.93 -4.63 14.69
CA LYS A 12 -0.63 -5.11 14.19
C LYS A 12 -0.83 -5.89 12.89
N LEU A 13 -0.12 -5.52 11.84
CA LEU A 13 -0.15 -6.17 10.53
C LEU A 13 1.26 -6.18 9.90
N ASN A 14 1.44 -6.84 8.76
CA ASN A 14 2.61 -6.60 7.91
C ASN A 14 2.23 -5.79 6.67
N LYS A 15 3.25 -5.29 5.96
CA LYS A 15 3.06 -4.45 4.78
C LYS A 15 2.24 -5.15 3.69
N ARG A 16 2.46 -6.44 3.41
CA ARG A 16 1.65 -7.19 2.44
C ARG A 16 0.17 -7.19 2.80
N THR A 17 -0.17 -7.51 4.04
CA THR A 17 -1.56 -7.57 4.49
C THR A 17 -2.23 -6.20 4.36
N VAL A 18 -1.55 -5.12 4.72
CA VAL A 18 -2.08 -3.75 4.57
C VAL A 18 -2.37 -3.40 3.11
N VAL A 19 -1.42 -3.62 2.19
CA VAL A 19 -1.65 -3.27 0.77
C VAL A 19 -2.75 -4.12 0.13
N MET A 20 -2.89 -5.38 0.55
CA MET A 20 -3.99 -6.24 0.12
C MET A 20 -5.33 -5.75 0.66
N ILE A 21 -5.42 -5.34 1.94
CA ILE A 21 -6.62 -4.74 2.52
C ILE A 21 -7.02 -3.49 1.75
N GLU A 22 -6.09 -2.57 1.49
CA GLU A 22 -6.37 -1.34 0.74
C GLU A 22 -6.86 -1.62 -0.69
N ALA A 23 -6.34 -2.66 -1.35
CA ALA A 23 -6.83 -3.09 -2.65
C ALA A 23 -8.26 -3.65 -2.56
N ALA A 24 -8.57 -4.45 -1.54
CA ALA A 24 -9.92 -4.95 -1.31
C ALA A 24 -10.91 -3.82 -0.97
N GLU A 25 -10.50 -2.82 -0.20
CA GLU A 25 -11.29 -1.62 0.09
C GLU A 25 -11.60 -0.81 -1.18
N LYS A 26 -10.65 -0.73 -2.12
CA LYS A 26 -10.89 -0.10 -3.43
C LYS A 26 -11.95 -0.85 -4.24
N LEU A 27 -11.90 -2.19 -4.25
CA LEU A 27 -12.93 -3.01 -4.91
C LEU A 27 -14.30 -2.86 -4.23
N TYR A 28 -14.31 -2.81 -2.90
CA TYR A 28 -15.53 -2.64 -2.09
C TYR A 28 -16.05 -1.19 -2.06
N LYS A 29 -15.22 -0.21 -2.46
CA LYS A 29 -15.49 1.23 -2.45
C LYS A 29 -15.78 1.81 -1.06
N SER A 30 -15.23 1.20 -0.01
CA SER A 30 -15.33 1.70 1.37
C SER A 30 -14.24 1.11 2.26
N LYS A 31 -13.94 1.79 3.35
CA LYS A 31 -12.97 1.33 4.34
C LYS A 31 -13.57 0.23 5.23
N PHE A 32 -12.74 -0.72 5.61
CA PHE A 32 -13.06 -1.76 6.56
C PHE A 32 -12.68 -1.34 7.99
N ALA A 33 -13.55 -1.70 8.94
CA ALA A 33 -13.21 -1.70 10.35
C ALA A 33 -12.57 -3.04 10.71
N LEU A 34 -11.45 -3.00 11.43
CA LEU A 34 -10.69 -4.19 11.80
C LEU A 34 -11.06 -4.60 13.22
N LEU A 35 -11.46 -5.86 13.41
CA LEU A 35 -11.67 -6.43 14.75
C LEU A 35 -10.38 -6.98 15.33
N GLN A 36 -9.55 -7.60 14.49
CA GLN A 36 -8.32 -8.26 14.91
C GLN A 36 -7.28 -8.22 13.79
N GLY A 37 -6.04 -7.88 14.14
CA GLY A 37 -4.88 -7.93 13.24
C GLY A 37 -4.07 -9.22 13.36
N SER A 38 -2.92 -9.23 12.69
CA SER A 38 -1.87 -10.25 12.75
C SER A 38 -1.01 -10.11 14.02
N TYR A 39 -0.09 -11.07 14.22
CA TYR A 39 0.88 -11.09 15.33
C TYR A 39 0.25 -10.96 16.72
N ASN A 40 -0.93 -11.53 16.89
CA ASN A 40 -1.71 -11.49 18.12
C ASN A 40 -1.57 -12.82 18.90
N LYS A 41 -0.33 -13.25 19.14
CA LYS A 41 -0.04 -14.55 19.75
C LYS A 41 -0.69 -14.67 21.13
N GLY A 42 -1.60 -15.63 21.28
CA GLY A 42 -2.33 -15.86 22.52
C GLY A 42 -3.35 -14.77 22.88
N GLY A 43 -3.60 -13.80 22.00
CA GLY A 43 -4.49 -12.67 22.29
C GLY A 43 -5.98 -13.01 22.22
N VAL A 44 -6.36 -14.00 21.40
CA VAL A 44 -7.75 -14.49 21.31
C VAL A 44 -7.75 -16.01 21.19
N ALA A 45 -8.21 -16.68 22.26
CA ALA A 45 -8.25 -18.14 22.32
C ALA A 45 -9.12 -18.75 21.20
N ALA A 46 -10.22 -18.08 20.85
CA ALA A 46 -11.13 -18.51 19.79
C ALA A 46 -10.46 -18.55 18.40
N SER A 47 -9.41 -17.76 18.17
CA SER A 47 -8.68 -17.75 16.89
C SER A 47 -7.77 -18.99 16.70
N ALA A 48 -7.63 -19.86 17.70
CA ALA A 48 -6.82 -21.09 17.63
C ALA A 48 -5.39 -20.87 17.07
N GLY A 49 -4.79 -19.71 17.37
CA GLY A 49 -3.44 -19.34 16.94
C GLY A 49 -3.31 -18.88 15.48
N THR A 50 -4.39 -18.72 14.72
CA THR A 50 -4.31 -18.31 13.31
C THR A 50 -3.69 -16.92 13.17
N HIS A 51 -3.92 -16.03 14.13
CA HIS A 51 -3.35 -14.67 14.17
C HIS A 51 -1.95 -14.58 14.81
N ASP A 52 -1.32 -15.69 15.20
CA ASP A 52 -0.02 -15.65 15.88
C ASP A 52 1.12 -15.14 14.97
N GLY A 53 0.92 -15.22 13.65
CA GLY A 53 1.84 -14.77 12.61
C GLY A 53 1.26 -13.63 11.77
N GLY A 54 1.87 -13.37 10.60
CA GLY A 54 1.40 -12.40 9.60
C GLY A 54 0.22 -12.92 8.78
N GLY A 55 -0.32 -12.06 7.91
CA GLY A 55 -1.32 -12.42 6.90
C GLY A 55 -2.77 -12.53 7.38
N ALA A 56 -3.02 -12.72 8.68
CA ALA A 56 -4.37 -12.88 9.23
C ALA A 56 -5.01 -11.54 9.63
N VAL A 57 -6.28 -11.37 9.29
CA VAL A 57 -7.09 -10.20 9.66
C VAL A 57 -8.57 -10.57 9.80
N ASP A 58 -9.24 -9.97 10.78
CA ASP A 58 -10.70 -10.04 10.95
C ASP A 58 -11.34 -8.68 10.67
N ILE A 59 -12.32 -8.67 9.77
CA ILE A 59 -13.06 -7.47 9.37
C ILE A 59 -14.43 -7.46 10.01
N ASP A 60 -14.80 -6.35 10.66
CA ASP A 60 -16.15 -6.17 11.20
C ASP A 60 -17.18 -6.07 10.08
N VAL A 61 -18.17 -6.95 10.13
CA VAL A 61 -19.34 -6.92 9.25
C VAL A 61 -20.65 -7.12 10.01
N ALA A 62 -20.66 -6.88 11.33
CA ALA A 62 -21.82 -7.06 12.20
C ALA A 62 -23.03 -6.22 11.74
N SER A 63 -22.81 -4.94 11.47
CA SER A 63 -23.84 -4.00 11.00
C SER A 63 -24.15 -4.11 9.50
N LYS A 64 -23.43 -4.94 8.74
CA LYS A 64 -23.63 -5.07 7.29
C LYS A 64 -24.79 -6.00 6.95
N SER A 65 -25.50 -5.71 5.87
CA SER A 65 -26.52 -6.59 5.30
C SER A 65 -25.91 -7.89 4.75
N PRO A 66 -26.70 -8.96 4.55
CA PRO A 66 -26.20 -10.21 3.97
C PRO A 66 -25.47 -10.01 2.63
N ALA A 67 -26.01 -9.19 1.73
CA ALA A 67 -25.38 -8.88 0.46
C ALA A 67 -24.05 -8.14 0.63
N GLN A 68 -23.98 -7.20 1.57
CA GLN A 68 -22.74 -6.48 1.87
C GLN A 68 -21.67 -7.42 2.45
N ARG A 69 -22.05 -8.36 3.33
CA ARG A 69 -21.13 -9.37 3.89
C ARG A 69 -20.51 -10.23 2.78
N VAL A 70 -21.34 -10.71 1.85
CA VAL A 70 -20.87 -11.46 0.66
C VAL A 70 -19.93 -10.61 -0.20
N ALA A 71 -20.25 -9.33 -0.41
CA ALA A 71 -19.41 -8.42 -1.18
C ALA A 71 -18.03 -8.20 -0.54
N VAL A 72 -17.96 -8.09 0.80
CA VAL A 72 -16.67 -8.00 1.52
C VAL A 72 -15.84 -9.27 1.30
N VAL A 73 -16.43 -10.47 1.50
CA VAL A 73 -15.71 -11.74 1.27
C VAL A 73 -15.20 -11.83 -0.17
N LYS A 74 -16.03 -11.45 -1.15
CA LYS A 74 -15.65 -11.45 -2.56
C LYS A 74 -14.48 -10.50 -2.84
N ALA A 75 -14.51 -9.27 -2.32
CA ALA A 75 -13.44 -8.30 -2.49
C ALA A 75 -12.11 -8.79 -1.90
N MET A 76 -12.14 -9.39 -0.72
CA MET A 76 -10.96 -9.99 -0.08
C MET A 76 -10.40 -11.14 -0.93
N ARG A 77 -11.27 -12.04 -1.42
CA ARG A 77 -10.88 -13.16 -2.29
C ARG A 77 -10.27 -12.69 -3.62
N GLN A 78 -10.82 -11.64 -4.22
CA GLN A 78 -10.33 -11.09 -5.49
C GLN A 78 -8.89 -10.60 -5.44
N VAL A 79 -8.43 -10.09 -4.30
CA VAL A 79 -7.05 -9.63 -4.12
C VAL A 79 -6.11 -10.73 -3.58
N GLY A 80 -6.61 -11.96 -3.40
CA GLY A 80 -5.79 -13.11 -3.00
C GLY A 80 -5.80 -13.43 -1.51
N PHE A 81 -6.82 -13.01 -0.76
CA PHE A 81 -7.07 -13.60 0.57
C PHE A 81 -7.82 -14.94 0.45
N ALA A 82 -7.45 -15.90 1.28
CA ALA A 82 -8.35 -16.97 1.70
C ALA A 82 -9.31 -16.38 2.75
N ALA A 83 -10.56 -16.10 2.37
CA ALA A 83 -11.49 -15.36 3.23
C ALA A 83 -12.84 -16.05 3.38
N TRP A 84 -13.40 -16.04 4.58
CA TRP A 84 -14.69 -16.63 4.92
C TRP A 84 -15.52 -15.65 5.74
N LEU A 85 -16.84 -15.67 5.55
CA LEU A 85 -17.76 -15.07 6.51
C LEU A 85 -17.83 -15.99 7.74
N ARG A 86 -17.62 -15.44 8.92
CA ARG A 86 -17.88 -16.10 10.20
C ARG A 86 -19.19 -15.61 10.76
N THR A 87 -19.98 -16.55 11.28
CA THR A 87 -21.31 -16.28 11.84
C THR A 87 -21.36 -16.68 13.32
N PRO A 88 -22.25 -16.07 14.12
CA PRO A 88 -22.45 -16.47 15.52
C PRO A 88 -22.86 -17.94 15.71
N ALA A 89 -23.40 -18.60 14.68
CA ALA A 89 -23.75 -20.02 14.75
C ALA A 89 -22.51 -20.94 14.67
N GLN A 90 -21.35 -20.42 14.27
CA GLN A 90 -20.10 -21.19 14.12
C GLN A 90 -19.20 -21.10 15.35
N GLY A 91 -19.53 -20.25 16.32
CA GLY A 91 -18.73 -20.02 17.52
C GLY A 91 -19.15 -18.74 18.26
N ASN A 92 -18.58 -18.52 19.44
CA ASN A 92 -18.89 -17.34 20.28
C ASN A 92 -18.18 -16.07 19.77
N TRP A 93 -18.59 -15.60 18.58
CA TRP A 93 -18.07 -14.40 17.94
C TRP A 93 -19.17 -13.67 17.15
N PRO A 94 -19.07 -12.34 16.97
CA PRO A 94 -19.98 -11.61 16.10
C PRO A 94 -19.74 -11.96 14.63
N TYR A 95 -20.63 -11.48 13.75
CA TYR A 95 -20.37 -11.54 12.31
C TYR A 95 -19.09 -10.79 11.95
N HIS A 96 -18.14 -11.51 11.35
CA HIS A 96 -16.89 -10.95 10.86
C HIS A 96 -16.42 -11.68 9.60
N VAL A 97 -15.58 -11.06 8.78
CA VAL A 97 -14.88 -11.76 7.71
C VAL A 97 -13.48 -12.09 8.19
N HIS A 98 -13.21 -13.39 8.32
CA HIS A 98 -11.88 -13.90 8.64
C HIS A 98 -11.10 -14.11 7.35
N ALA A 99 -9.93 -13.51 7.22
CA ALA A 99 -9.14 -13.52 5.99
C ALA A 99 -7.64 -13.76 6.23
N ILE A 100 -7.02 -14.54 5.34
CA ILE A 100 -5.60 -14.89 5.39
C ILE A 100 -4.94 -14.58 4.06
N ALA A 101 -3.91 -13.73 4.06
CA ALA A 101 -3.16 -13.35 2.88
C ALA A 101 -2.43 -14.57 2.30
N VAL A 102 -2.90 -15.09 1.16
CA VAL A 102 -2.28 -16.26 0.54
C VAL A 102 -0.85 -15.92 0.11
N GLY A 103 0.11 -16.77 0.50
CA GLY A 103 1.52 -16.60 0.16
C GLY A 103 2.29 -15.64 1.07
N ASP A 104 1.67 -15.14 2.15
CA ASP A 104 2.40 -14.41 3.18
C ASP A 104 3.50 -15.28 3.81
N LYS A 105 4.68 -14.67 4.04
CA LYS A 105 5.87 -15.40 4.52
C LYS A 105 5.87 -15.62 6.03
N ASP A 106 5.02 -14.91 6.75
CA ASP A 106 4.95 -14.94 8.21
C ASP A 106 3.72 -15.66 8.73
N LEU A 107 2.97 -16.38 7.88
CA LEU A 107 1.79 -17.12 8.31
C LEU A 107 2.09 -18.02 9.52
N SER A 108 1.19 -17.98 10.50
CA SER A 108 1.17 -19.00 11.55
C SER A 108 0.90 -20.39 10.95
N ARG A 109 1.25 -21.45 11.68
CA ARG A 109 0.93 -22.83 11.26
C ARG A 109 -0.58 -23.03 11.06
N GLY A 110 -1.40 -22.43 11.93
CA GLY A 110 -2.86 -22.46 11.82
C GLY A 110 -3.37 -21.75 10.57
N ALA A 111 -2.85 -20.56 10.28
CA ALA A 111 -3.22 -19.81 9.09
C ALA A 111 -2.80 -20.52 7.79
N ALA A 112 -1.58 -21.08 7.75
CA ALA A 112 -1.12 -21.88 6.61
C ALA A 112 -2.02 -23.11 6.36
N HIS A 113 -2.46 -23.79 7.42
CA HIS A 113 -3.43 -24.89 7.30
C HIS A 113 -4.77 -24.39 6.72
N GLN A 114 -5.30 -23.27 7.20
CA GLN A 114 -6.55 -22.71 6.67
C GLN A 114 -6.44 -22.32 5.19
N VAL A 115 -5.30 -21.78 4.75
CA VAL A 115 -5.04 -21.52 3.32
C VAL A 115 -5.06 -22.82 2.50
N ALA A 116 -4.50 -23.92 3.03
CA ALA A 116 -4.56 -25.21 2.36
C ALA A 116 -6.01 -25.75 2.24
N GLU A 117 -6.82 -25.59 3.29
CA GLU A 117 -8.24 -25.95 3.29
C GLU A 117 -9.06 -25.06 2.34
N TYR A 118 -8.75 -23.76 2.26
CA TYR A 118 -9.35 -22.84 1.28
C TYR A 118 -9.17 -23.34 -0.15
N ARG A 119 -7.94 -23.73 -0.51
CA ARG A 119 -7.62 -24.30 -1.84
C ARG A 119 -8.39 -25.58 -2.14
N ARG A 120 -8.79 -26.32 -1.10
CA ARG A 120 -9.64 -27.52 -1.16
C ARG A 120 -11.14 -27.20 -1.08
N LYS A 121 -11.53 -25.93 -1.16
CA LYS A 121 -12.91 -25.44 -1.08
C LYS A 121 -13.59 -25.77 0.26
N ARG A 122 -12.84 -25.69 1.35
CA ARG A 122 -13.29 -25.93 2.73
C ARG A 122 -13.31 -24.64 3.56
N ASN A 123 -14.03 -24.68 4.67
CA ASN A 123 -14.31 -23.53 5.54
C ASN A 123 -13.17 -23.15 6.50
N GLY A 124 -12.09 -23.92 6.53
CA GLY A 124 -10.93 -23.69 7.41
C GLY A 124 -11.20 -23.89 8.92
N LEU A 125 -12.35 -24.42 9.32
CA LEU A 125 -12.67 -24.73 10.71
C LEU A 125 -12.29 -26.19 11.05
N ALA A 126 -12.31 -26.53 12.34
CA ALA A 126 -11.95 -27.87 12.82
C ALA A 126 -12.79 -29.00 12.18
N ASN A 127 -14.06 -28.72 11.85
CA ASN A 127 -14.94 -29.68 11.19
C ASN A 127 -14.61 -29.92 9.70
N ARG A 128 -13.71 -29.12 9.10
CA ARG A 128 -13.31 -29.19 7.68
C ARG A 128 -14.50 -29.19 6.72
N GLY A 129 -15.58 -28.53 7.11
CA GLY A 129 -16.80 -28.42 6.31
C GLY A 129 -16.54 -27.73 4.98
N LYS A 130 -17.48 -27.85 4.04
CA LYS A 130 -17.44 -27.14 2.76
C LYS A 130 -17.43 -25.62 2.99
N ASP A 131 -16.69 -24.89 2.16
CA ASP A 131 -16.78 -23.43 2.10
C ASP A 131 -18.19 -23.01 1.64
N ASP A 132 -18.85 -22.21 2.46
CA ASP A 132 -20.20 -21.67 2.29
C ASP A 132 -20.21 -20.23 1.74
N GLY A 133 -19.03 -19.64 1.50
CA GLY A 133 -18.87 -18.31 0.93
C GLY A 133 -19.09 -18.25 -0.59
N PRO A 134 -19.00 -17.04 -1.19
CA PRO A 134 -19.10 -16.86 -2.64
C PRO A 134 -18.03 -17.67 -3.38
N ALA A 135 -18.46 -18.50 -4.33
CA ALA A 135 -17.56 -19.37 -5.09
C ALA A 135 -16.54 -18.58 -5.93
N GLY A 136 -15.36 -19.18 -6.12
CA GLY A 136 -14.30 -18.65 -6.98
C GLY A 136 -13.05 -18.21 -6.20
N TYR A 137 -12.01 -17.83 -6.94
CA TYR A 137 -10.75 -17.27 -6.42
C TYR A 137 -9.92 -18.19 -5.50
N TYR A 138 -10.24 -19.48 -5.42
CA TYR A 138 -9.49 -20.47 -4.63
C TYR A 138 -7.99 -20.59 -5.00
N GLY A 139 -7.62 -20.21 -6.23
CA GLY A 139 -6.24 -20.13 -6.70
C GLY A 139 -5.71 -18.70 -6.86
N MET A 140 -6.50 -17.68 -6.48
CA MET A 140 -6.07 -16.28 -6.58
C MET A 140 -4.98 -16.01 -5.54
N THR A 141 -3.99 -15.22 -5.94
CA THR A 141 -2.90 -14.74 -5.09
C THR A 141 -2.75 -13.24 -5.29
N TRP A 142 -2.08 -12.59 -4.34
CA TRP A 142 -1.74 -11.18 -4.50
C TRP A 142 -0.91 -10.94 -5.76
N GLU A 143 0.02 -11.83 -6.06
CA GLU A 143 0.88 -11.76 -7.23
C GLU A 143 0.08 -11.81 -8.54
N LEU A 144 -0.92 -12.70 -8.62
CA LEU A 144 -1.82 -12.75 -9.77
C LEU A 144 -2.69 -11.49 -9.87
N TYR A 145 -3.19 -10.99 -8.73
CA TYR A 145 -3.97 -9.75 -8.70
C TYR A 145 -3.15 -8.56 -9.20
N VAL A 146 -1.93 -8.37 -8.68
CA VAL A 146 -1.00 -7.31 -9.07
C VAL A 146 -0.57 -7.45 -10.53
N LYS A 147 -0.37 -8.67 -11.03
CA LYS A 147 -0.06 -8.89 -12.45
C LYS A 147 -1.20 -8.41 -13.35
N ALA A 148 -2.45 -8.65 -12.97
CA ALA A 148 -3.64 -8.21 -13.71
C ALA A 148 -3.99 -6.73 -13.48
N HIS A 149 -3.62 -6.19 -12.32
CA HIS A 149 -3.86 -4.81 -11.88
C HIS A 149 -2.54 -4.22 -11.42
N PRO A 150 -1.59 -3.97 -12.34
CA PRO A 150 -0.30 -3.40 -11.96
C PRO A 150 -0.58 -2.12 -11.19
N PRO A 151 0.02 -1.94 -9.98
CA PRO A 151 -0.10 -0.68 -9.28
C PRO A 151 0.30 0.42 -10.25
N ALA A 152 -0.44 1.53 -10.24
CA ALA A 152 0.04 2.75 -10.89
C ALA A 152 1.49 2.92 -10.43
N GLN A 153 2.42 2.96 -11.39
CA GLN A 153 3.85 3.02 -11.07
C GLN A 153 4.04 4.08 -9.99
N PRO A 154 4.71 3.75 -8.86
CA PRO A 154 4.98 4.77 -7.86
C PRO A 154 5.63 5.93 -8.60
N VAL A 155 5.11 7.13 -8.37
CA VAL A 155 5.91 8.32 -8.66
C VAL A 155 7.23 8.05 -7.93
N PRO A 156 8.40 8.01 -8.61
CA PRO A 156 9.68 7.76 -7.95
C PRO A 156 9.81 8.63 -6.70
N ASP A 157 10.51 8.16 -5.65
CA ASP A 157 10.66 8.81 -4.33
C ASP A 157 10.05 10.23 -4.23
N SER A 158 8.84 10.34 -3.66
CA SER A 158 8.14 11.62 -3.49
C SER A 158 8.68 12.45 -2.32
N THR A 159 9.80 12.03 -1.72
CA THR A 159 10.47 12.78 -0.65
C THR A 159 11.43 13.80 -1.26
N ILE A 160 11.29 15.07 -0.86
CA ILE A 160 12.18 16.16 -1.26
C ILE A 160 12.81 16.74 0.02
N SER A 161 14.14 16.76 0.11
CA SER A 161 14.83 17.41 1.24
C SER A 161 15.14 18.85 0.92
N LEU A 162 14.77 19.78 1.80
CA LEU A 162 15.03 21.21 1.61
C LEU A 162 16.54 21.49 1.61
N GLY A 163 17.28 20.92 2.57
CA GLY A 163 18.74 21.02 2.64
C GLY A 163 19.44 20.47 1.39
N ALA A 164 18.95 19.33 0.88
CA ALA A 164 19.44 18.75 -0.36
C ALA A 164 19.31 19.68 -1.56
N MET A 165 18.14 20.28 -1.69
CA MET A 165 17.81 21.13 -2.83
C MET A 165 18.53 22.47 -2.74
N ALA A 166 18.78 22.97 -1.53
CA ALA A 166 19.66 24.10 -1.29
C ALA A 166 21.11 23.78 -1.67
N HIS A 167 21.60 22.58 -1.39
CA HIS A 167 22.95 22.14 -1.75
C HIS A 167 23.12 21.95 -3.27
N ALA A 168 22.16 21.29 -3.93
CA ALA A 168 22.15 21.06 -5.37
C ALA A 168 22.04 22.35 -6.21
N ARG A 169 21.66 23.48 -5.58
CA ARG A 169 21.68 24.80 -6.22
C ARG A 169 23.09 25.26 -6.61
N THR A 170 24.11 24.85 -5.85
CA THR A 170 25.47 25.37 -5.98
C THR A 170 26.52 24.30 -6.25
N HIS A 171 26.13 23.02 -6.29
CA HIS A 171 27.06 21.90 -6.47
C HIS A 171 26.58 20.95 -7.59
N ASP A 172 27.50 20.48 -8.41
CA ASP A 172 27.22 19.53 -9.50
C ASP A 172 27.08 18.07 -9.04
N ALA A 173 27.65 17.73 -7.89
CA ALA A 173 27.64 16.39 -7.35
C ALA A 173 26.28 16.05 -6.71
N MET A 174 25.32 15.62 -7.54
CA MET A 174 24.04 15.07 -7.10
C MET A 174 24.22 13.64 -6.57
N THR A 175 24.86 13.50 -5.42
CA THR A 175 25.09 12.19 -4.77
C THR A 175 23.96 11.86 -3.80
N ALA A 176 23.59 10.58 -3.72
CA ALA A 176 22.51 10.08 -2.86
C ALA A 176 22.68 10.43 -1.35
N ALA A 177 23.88 10.83 -0.94
CA ALA A 177 24.19 11.24 0.43
C ALA A 177 23.40 12.48 0.89
N TRP A 178 22.94 13.33 -0.04
CA TRP A 178 22.25 14.57 0.30
C TRP A 178 20.79 14.63 -0.09
N GLY A 179 20.25 13.71 -0.91
CA GLY A 179 18.81 13.69 -1.22
C GLY A 179 18.35 14.64 -2.34
N ALA A 180 19.25 15.02 -3.24
CA ALA A 180 18.88 15.60 -4.53
C ALA A 180 19.52 14.69 -5.58
N ASP A 181 18.85 13.59 -5.90
CA ASP A 181 19.32 12.64 -6.90
C ASP A 181 18.50 12.75 -8.19
N ARG A 182 19.07 12.25 -9.28
CA ARG A 182 18.41 12.12 -10.58
C ARG A 182 17.04 11.45 -10.48
N ALA A 183 16.83 10.55 -9.52
CA ALA A 183 15.56 9.86 -9.32
C ALA A 183 14.46 10.81 -8.81
N ARG A 184 14.79 11.81 -7.98
CA ARG A 184 13.86 12.83 -7.48
C ARG A 184 13.46 13.86 -8.54
N VAL A 185 14.36 14.22 -9.47
CA VAL A 185 13.99 15.08 -10.62
C VAL A 185 13.12 14.31 -11.62
N ILE A 186 13.39 13.00 -11.81
CA ILE A 186 12.53 12.11 -12.62
C ILE A 186 11.16 11.92 -11.95
N ALA A 187 11.11 11.85 -10.61
CA ALA A 187 9.85 11.82 -9.85
C ALA A 187 8.94 13.01 -10.19
N TRP A 188 9.53 14.21 -10.22
CA TRP A 188 8.82 15.45 -10.52
C TRP A 188 8.17 15.43 -11.90
N ALA A 189 8.92 14.98 -12.91
CA ALA A 189 8.42 14.88 -14.28
C ALA A 189 7.41 13.73 -14.48
N ALA A 190 7.48 12.67 -13.66
CA ALA A 190 6.54 11.56 -13.73
C ALA A 190 5.17 11.87 -13.11
N HIS A 191 5.06 12.94 -12.30
CA HIS A 191 3.79 13.28 -11.65
C HIS A 191 2.85 14.04 -12.62
N PRO A 192 1.69 13.46 -13.00
CA PRO A 192 0.84 13.96 -14.09
C PRO A 192 0.26 15.36 -13.83
N LYS A 193 0.25 15.82 -12.56
CA LYS A 193 -0.25 17.14 -12.16
C LYS A 193 0.81 18.23 -11.98
N VAL A 194 2.11 17.90 -12.00
CA VAL A 194 3.16 18.93 -11.99
C VAL A 194 3.30 19.53 -13.38
N GLY A 195 3.25 18.69 -14.43
CA GLY A 195 2.95 19.06 -15.83
C GLY A 195 3.91 20.03 -16.54
N ALA A 196 4.81 20.69 -15.80
CA ALA A 196 5.68 21.74 -16.30
C ALA A 196 6.99 21.22 -16.91
N ILE A 197 7.34 19.95 -16.67
CA ILE A 197 8.63 19.35 -17.03
C ILE A 197 8.36 18.09 -17.85
N THR A 198 8.92 18.01 -19.05
CA THR A 198 8.85 16.81 -19.88
C THR A 198 9.91 15.79 -19.47
N LYS A 199 9.73 14.51 -19.84
CA LYS A 199 10.72 13.46 -19.57
C LYS A 199 12.09 13.79 -20.18
N ALA A 200 12.14 14.45 -21.33
CA ALA A 200 13.38 14.87 -21.98
C ALA A 200 14.15 15.93 -21.17
N GLU A 201 13.43 16.76 -20.41
CA GLU A 201 14.01 17.82 -19.58
C GLU A 201 14.48 17.33 -18.21
N THR A 202 14.36 16.03 -17.90
CA THR A 202 14.86 15.45 -16.64
C THR A 202 16.37 15.23 -16.62
N VAL A 203 17.05 15.36 -17.76
CA VAL A 203 18.48 15.17 -17.91
C VAL A 203 19.09 16.43 -18.54
N PRO A 204 20.21 16.94 -18.03
CA PRO A 204 20.89 18.08 -18.63
C PRO A 204 21.37 17.75 -20.05
N PRO A 205 21.31 18.70 -21.00
CA PRO A 205 22.00 18.57 -22.27
C PRO A 205 23.50 18.36 -22.08
N LYS A 206 24.17 17.76 -23.08
CA LYS A 206 25.62 17.54 -23.07
C LYS A 206 26.35 18.87 -22.79
N GLY A 207 27.23 18.87 -21.79
CA GLY A 207 28.02 20.04 -21.40
C GLY A 207 27.30 21.04 -20.49
N VAL A 208 26.04 20.77 -20.10
CA VAL A 208 25.32 21.61 -19.12
C VAL A 208 25.51 21.05 -17.71
N PRO A 209 26.06 21.84 -16.76
CA PRO A 209 26.14 21.46 -15.36
C PRO A 209 24.76 21.15 -14.75
N TRP A 210 24.71 20.19 -13.84
CA TRP A 210 23.45 19.74 -13.23
C TRP A 210 22.78 20.84 -12.43
N HIS A 211 23.55 21.65 -11.68
CA HIS A 211 22.98 22.73 -10.87
C HIS A 211 22.31 23.81 -11.74
N LEU A 212 22.90 24.16 -12.90
CA LEU A 212 22.31 25.12 -13.84
C LEU A 212 21.06 24.56 -14.50
N HIS A 213 21.09 23.29 -14.89
CA HIS A 213 19.92 22.62 -15.45
C HIS A 213 18.77 22.56 -14.43
N PHE A 214 19.08 22.23 -13.19
CA PHE A 214 18.12 22.21 -12.09
C PHE A 214 17.45 23.58 -11.87
N GLN A 215 18.22 24.67 -11.82
CA GLN A 215 17.67 26.02 -11.69
C GLN A 215 16.71 26.38 -12.84
N ARG A 216 17.03 25.96 -14.08
CA ARG A 216 16.13 26.15 -15.24
C ARG A 216 14.82 25.39 -15.09
N VAL A 217 14.89 24.14 -14.63
CA VAL A 217 13.71 23.31 -14.37
C VAL A 217 12.82 23.94 -13.29
N ILE A 218 13.41 24.42 -12.19
CA ILE A 218 12.68 25.12 -11.12
C ILE A 218 11.99 26.38 -11.64
N ARG A 219 12.72 27.18 -12.43
CA ARG A 219 12.17 28.40 -13.03
C ARG A 219 10.93 28.11 -13.85
N LYS A 220 10.93 27.01 -14.61
CA LYS A 220 9.79 26.58 -15.42
C LYS A 220 8.58 26.20 -14.56
N VAL A 221 8.80 25.48 -13.46
CA VAL A 221 7.75 25.16 -12.47
C VAL A 221 7.17 26.44 -11.86
N GLN A 222 8.02 27.39 -11.47
CA GLN A 222 7.58 28.67 -10.90
C GLN A 222 6.72 29.46 -11.89
N LEU A 223 7.13 29.55 -13.15
CA LEU A 223 6.35 30.20 -14.21
C LEU A 223 5.01 29.51 -14.42
N HIS A 224 5.00 28.17 -14.49
CA HIS A 224 3.77 27.40 -14.68
C HIS A 224 2.75 27.62 -13.55
N PHE A 225 3.22 27.68 -12.30
CA PHE A 225 2.37 27.88 -11.13
C PHE A 225 2.24 29.34 -10.68
N LYS A 226 2.70 30.31 -11.49
CA LYS A 226 2.67 31.75 -11.20
C LYS A 226 3.27 32.10 -9.83
N LEU A 227 4.38 31.46 -9.49
CA LEU A 227 5.15 31.70 -8.27
C LEU A 227 6.24 32.76 -8.54
N GLU A 228 6.85 33.26 -7.47
CA GLU A 228 8.07 34.07 -7.57
C GLU A 228 9.15 33.31 -8.36
N VAL A 229 9.70 33.96 -9.40
CA VAL A 229 10.57 33.32 -10.40
C VAL A 229 12.04 33.47 -10.00
N THR A 230 12.44 32.79 -8.94
CA THR A 230 13.81 32.85 -8.40
C THR A 230 14.78 31.86 -9.05
N GLY A 231 14.28 30.83 -9.73
CA GLY A 231 15.09 29.69 -10.17
C GLY A 231 15.62 28.83 -9.03
N VAL A 232 15.14 29.05 -7.79
CA VAL A 232 15.57 28.36 -6.57
C VAL A 232 14.39 27.63 -5.94
N PHE A 233 14.64 26.42 -5.42
CA PHE A 233 13.64 25.71 -4.64
C PHE A 233 13.41 26.44 -3.30
N ASN A 234 12.27 27.10 -3.18
CA ASN A 234 11.89 27.89 -2.01
C ASN A 234 10.60 27.34 -1.37
N ASN A 235 10.16 27.97 -0.28
CA ASN A 235 8.95 27.57 0.44
C ASN A 235 7.70 27.56 -0.44
N SER A 236 7.60 28.47 -1.42
CA SER A 236 6.49 28.53 -2.37
C SER A 236 6.46 27.30 -3.28
N VAL A 237 7.61 26.88 -3.81
CA VAL A 237 7.71 25.64 -4.61
C VAL A 237 7.43 24.41 -3.73
N ALA A 238 7.98 24.38 -2.51
CA ALA A 238 7.73 23.30 -1.55
C ALA A 238 6.24 23.14 -1.23
N ALA A 239 5.51 24.24 -1.07
CA ALA A 239 4.07 24.23 -0.84
C ALA A 239 3.28 23.63 -2.02
N VAL A 240 3.68 23.95 -3.26
CA VAL A 240 3.09 23.33 -4.46
C VAL A 240 3.34 21.83 -4.47
N MET A 241 4.57 21.39 -4.19
CA MET A 241 4.91 19.98 -4.16
C MET A 241 4.12 19.23 -3.08
N LYS A 242 3.95 19.79 -1.88
CA LYS A 242 3.08 19.20 -0.84
C LYS A 242 1.65 18.96 -1.33
N ARG A 243 1.05 19.90 -2.06
CA ARG A 243 -0.31 19.75 -2.63
C ARG A 243 -0.42 18.58 -3.61
N TYR A 244 0.68 18.17 -4.22
CA TYR A 244 0.74 17.06 -5.17
C TYR A 244 1.31 15.77 -4.58
N GLY A 245 1.32 15.63 -3.25
CA GLY A 245 1.66 14.37 -2.57
C GLY A 245 3.14 14.14 -2.34
N TYR A 246 3.97 15.19 -2.47
CA TYR A 246 5.37 15.12 -2.07
C TYR A 246 5.55 15.39 -0.58
N THR A 247 6.40 14.59 0.07
CA THR A 247 6.83 14.82 1.45
C THR A 247 8.05 15.73 1.44
N ILE A 248 7.98 16.87 2.13
CA ILE A 248 9.14 17.76 2.28
C ILE A 248 9.78 17.49 3.63
N VAL A 249 11.04 17.09 3.62
CA VAL A 249 11.87 16.92 4.83
C VAL A 249 12.83 18.11 4.95
N ALA A 250 13.06 18.58 6.17
CA ALA A 250 14.03 19.64 6.43
C ALA A 250 15.45 19.12 6.20
#